data_AF-A0A9P0JUZ3-F1
#
_entry.id   AF-A0A9P0JUZ3-F1
#
_cell.length_a   1.000
_cell.length_b   1.000
_cell.length_c   1.000
_cell.angle_alpha   90.00
_cell.angle_beta   90.00
_cell.angle_gamma   90.00
#
_symmetry.space_group_name_H-M   'P 1'
#
loop_
_entity.id
_entity.type
_entity.pdbx_description
1 polymer ?
#
loop_
_entity_poly.entity_id
_entity_poly.type
_entity_poly.pdbx_seq_one_letter_code
_entity_poly.pdbx_strand_id
1 'polypeptide(L)'
;MSGTGVPPISIEGSADWLSLSRMINNERIQFSKARTAGNSVKVSTNTPADYRQLVALLDSMKRPFFTYQLKEDKMDQRVVRGLPREMSTEDIKEDLVNQGV
;
A
#
# COMPACT_ATOMS: atom_id res chain seq x y z
N MET A 1 8.06 18.45 -3.12
CA MET A 1 7.84 17.35 -4.08
C MET A 1 7.57 16.09 -3.29
N SER A 2 6.29 15.87 -2.97
CA SER A 2 5.84 14.88 -1.98
C SER A 2 5.62 13.55 -2.68
N GLY A 3 6.32 12.48 -2.29
CA GLY A 3 6.15 11.15 -2.88
C GLY A 3 4.77 10.59 -2.55
N THR A 4 3.92 10.41 -3.56
CA THR A 4 2.52 10.00 -3.38
C THR A 4 2.18 8.78 -4.22
N GLY A 5 1.53 7.80 -3.57
CA GLY A 5 0.82 6.71 -4.20
C GLY A 5 1.03 5.39 -3.46
N VAL A 6 2.18 4.78 -3.69
CA VAL A 6 2.40 3.36 -3.40
C VAL A 6 3.58 3.17 -2.44
N PRO A 7 3.39 2.50 -1.28
CA PRO A 7 4.46 2.28 -0.34
C PRO A 7 5.48 1.27 -0.89
N PRO A 8 6.78 1.42 -0.57
CA PRO A 8 7.77 0.43 -0.95
C PRO A 8 7.55 -0.89 -0.21
N ILE A 9 7.96 -1.99 -0.84
CA ILE A 9 7.97 -3.33 -0.27
C ILE A 9 9.42 -3.69 0.04
N SER A 10 9.72 -4.04 1.29
CA SER A 10 11.05 -4.47 1.73
C SER A 10 11.07 -5.99 1.81
N ILE A 11 11.79 -6.64 0.90
CA ILE A 11 11.86 -8.09 0.79
C ILE A 11 13.13 -8.56 1.48
N GLU A 12 13.04 -9.51 2.40
CA GLU A 12 14.22 -10.05 3.10
C GLU A 12 15.05 -10.94 2.15
N GLY A 13 16.37 -10.95 2.31
CA GLY A 13 17.32 -11.71 1.50
C GLY A 13 17.67 -10.99 0.19
N SER A 14 18.84 -10.36 0.15
CA SER A 14 19.33 -9.66 -1.06
C SER A 14 20.13 -10.55 -2.01
N ALA A 15 20.60 -11.71 -1.55
CA ALA A 15 21.47 -12.62 -2.31
C ALA A 15 20.78 -13.24 -3.53
N ASP A 16 19.49 -13.50 -3.46
CA ASP A 16 18.68 -14.15 -4.51
C ASP A 16 17.79 -13.16 -5.28
N TRP A 17 18.02 -11.86 -5.12
CA TRP A 17 17.29 -10.79 -5.80
C TRP A 17 17.25 -10.96 -7.33
N LEU A 18 18.34 -11.46 -7.94
CA LEU A 18 18.39 -11.64 -9.39
C LEU A 18 17.35 -12.66 -9.87
N SER A 19 17.19 -13.77 -9.14
CA SER A 19 16.20 -14.79 -9.46
C SER A 19 14.78 -14.26 -9.22
N LEU A 20 14.58 -13.59 -8.08
CA LEU A 20 13.28 -13.01 -7.74
C LEU A 20 12.85 -11.93 -8.74
N SER A 21 13.75 -11.04 -9.16
CA SER A 21 13.44 -9.99 -10.13
C SER A 21 13.06 -10.55 -11.51
N ARG A 22 13.66 -11.67 -11.94
CA ARG A 22 13.24 -12.37 -13.16
C ARG A 22 11.83 -12.93 -13.01
N MET A 23 11.49 -13.52 -11.86
CA MET A 23 10.15 -14.03 -11.60
C MET A 23 9.11 -12.91 -11.62
N ILE A 24 9.40 -11.78 -10.95
CA ILE A 24 8.54 -10.58 -10.96
C ILE A 24 8.29 -10.11 -12.40
N ASN A 25 9.33 -10.05 -13.23
CA ASN A 25 9.20 -9.67 -14.64
C ASN A 25 8.40 -10.70 -15.47
N ASN A 26 8.53 -12.00 -15.19
CA ASN A 26 7.76 -13.05 -15.87
C ASN A 26 6.26 -12.94 -15.56
N GLU A 27 5.90 -12.55 -14.34
CA GLU A 27 4.53 -12.22 -13.91
C GLU A 27 4.04 -10.86 -14.45
N ARG A 28 4.87 -10.17 -15.25
CA ARG A 28 4.61 -8.85 -15.84
C ARG A 28 4.40 -7.71 -14.82
N ILE A 29 4.80 -7.91 -13.58
CA ILE A 29 4.67 -6.90 -12.50
C ILE A 29 5.74 -5.82 -12.68
N GLN A 30 5.34 -4.56 -12.79
CA GLN A 30 6.26 -3.46 -13.04
C GLN A 30 6.76 -2.78 -11.75
N PHE A 31 8.07 -2.55 -11.64
CA PHE A 31 8.67 -1.76 -10.57
C PHE A 31 9.61 -0.67 -11.13
N SER A 32 9.61 0.51 -10.50
CA SER A 32 10.49 1.62 -10.93
C SER A 32 11.87 1.58 -10.30
N LYS A 33 11.96 1.11 -9.05
CA LYS A 33 13.22 1.13 -8.30
C LYS A 33 13.35 -0.12 -7.45
N ALA A 34 14.54 -0.69 -7.45
CA ALA A 34 14.95 -1.71 -6.50
C ALA A 34 16.32 -1.32 -5.94
N ARG A 35 16.45 -1.30 -4.62
CA ARG A 35 17.71 -0.96 -3.95
C ARG A 35 17.97 -1.88 -2.77
N THR A 36 19.21 -2.30 -2.63
CA THR A 36 19.65 -3.06 -1.45
C THR A 36 19.65 -2.16 -0.21
N ALA A 37 19.10 -2.66 0.88
CA ALA A 37 19.04 -2.02 2.19
C ALA A 37 19.41 -3.06 3.25
N GLY A 38 20.71 -3.19 3.53
CA GLY A 38 21.24 -4.24 4.39
C GLY A 38 20.98 -5.63 3.80
N ASN A 39 20.36 -6.52 4.59
CA ASN A 39 19.97 -7.86 4.15
C ASN A 39 18.63 -7.87 3.38
N SER A 40 18.06 -6.72 3.02
CA SER A 40 16.78 -6.63 2.32
C SER A 40 16.91 -5.90 0.99
N VAL A 41 15.95 -6.10 0.09
CA VAL A 41 15.78 -5.29 -1.12
C VAL A 41 14.49 -4.49 -1.00
N LYS A 42 14.60 -3.17 -1.10
CA LYS A 42 13.45 -2.26 -1.16
C LYS A 42 13.03 -2.07 -2.61
N VAL A 43 11.82 -2.50 -2.92
CA VAL A 43 11.19 -2.39 -4.23
C VAL A 43 10.09 -1.35 -4.20
N SER A 44 10.07 -0.46 -5.18
CA SER A 44 9.02 0.54 -5.39
C SER A 44 8.31 0.24 -6.70
N THR A 45 7.02 -0.02 -6.62
CA THR A 45 6.14 -0.22 -7.77
C THR A 45 5.52 1.10 -8.22
N ASN A 46 5.06 1.14 -9.47
CA ASN A 46 4.49 2.36 -10.06
C ASN A 46 3.00 2.49 -9.77
N THR A 47 2.29 1.36 -9.70
CA THR A 47 0.84 1.34 -9.54
C THR A 47 0.42 0.52 -8.31
N PRO A 48 -0.75 0.83 -7.71
CA PRO A 48 -1.37 0.00 -6.68
C PRO A 48 -1.67 -1.43 -7.14
N ALA A 49 -1.93 -1.62 -8.44
CA ALA A 49 -2.16 -2.93 -9.02
C ALA A 49 -0.89 -3.80 -8.99
N ASP A 50 0.23 -3.26 -9.49
CA ASP A 50 1.54 -3.92 -9.43
C ASP A 50 1.95 -4.23 -7.98
N TYR A 51 1.67 -3.29 -7.07
CA TYR A 51 1.90 -3.47 -5.64
C TYR A 51 1.15 -4.69 -5.09
N ARG A 52 -0.16 -4.78 -5.33
CA ARG A 52 -1.00 -5.89 -4.84
C ARG A 52 -0.58 -7.22 -5.46
N GLN A 53 -0.24 -7.23 -6.75
CA GLN A 53 0.27 -8.42 -7.42
C GLN A 53 1.62 -8.87 -6.84
N LEU A 54 2.53 -7.93 -6.56
CA LEU A 54 3.81 -8.26 -5.93
C LEU A 54 3.63 -8.82 -4.52
N VAL A 55 2.76 -8.23 -3.70
CA VAL A 55 2.43 -8.74 -2.37
C VAL A 55 1.86 -10.16 -2.46
N ALA A 56 0.88 -10.38 -3.33
CA ALA A 56 0.27 -11.71 -3.53
C ALA A 56 1.29 -12.76 -4.00
N LEU A 57 2.20 -12.38 -4.91
CA LEU A 57 3.28 -13.25 -5.35
C LEU A 57 4.21 -13.63 -4.19
N LEU A 58 4.64 -12.65 -3.39
CA LEU A 58 5.51 -12.88 -2.23
C LEU A 58 4.84 -13.77 -1.17
N ASP A 59 3.56 -13.54 -0.90
CA ASP A 59 2.75 -14.38 0.00
C ASP A 59 2.65 -15.82 -0.51
N SER A 60 2.41 -16.01 -1.81
CA SER A 60 2.32 -17.35 -2.42
C SER A 60 3.63 -18.14 -2.30
N MET A 61 4.77 -17.44 -2.35
CA MET A 61 6.11 -18.01 -2.16
C MET A 61 6.49 -18.17 -0.69
N LYS A 62 5.66 -17.72 0.25
CA LYS A 62 5.96 -17.61 1.69
C LYS A 62 7.26 -16.84 1.95
N ARG A 63 7.53 -15.82 1.13
CA ARG A 63 8.72 -14.99 1.25
C ARG A 63 8.52 -13.97 2.37
N PRO A 64 9.46 -13.78 3.31
CA PRO A 64 9.36 -12.70 4.28
C PRO A 64 9.50 -11.33 3.62
N PHE A 65 8.54 -10.44 3.86
CA PHE A 65 8.59 -9.05 3.44
C PHE A 65 7.86 -8.13 4.42
N PHE A 66 8.16 -6.83 4.32
CA PHE A 66 7.51 -5.77 5.09
C PHE A 66 7.02 -4.67 4.16
N THR A 67 5.80 -4.21 4.38
CA THR A 67 5.22 -3.09 3.63
C THR A 67 4.10 -2.42 4.45
N TYR A 68 3.69 -1.23 4.02
CA TYR A 68 2.54 -0.53 4.57
C TYR A 68 1.34 -0.70 3.65
N GLN A 69 0.14 -0.61 4.18
CA GLN A 69 -1.08 -0.61 3.36
C GLN A 69 -1.11 0.60 2.40
N LEU A 70 -1.65 0.38 1.19
CA LEU A 70 -1.90 1.45 0.23
C LEU A 70 -2.79 2.52 0.85
N LYS A 71 -2.57 3.80 0.48
CA LYS A 71 -3.42 4.90 0.95
C LYS A 71 -4.86 4.76 0.48
N GLU A 72 -5.09 4.20 -0.70
CA GLU A 72 -6.41 3.94 -1.27
C GLU A 72 -7.17 2.87 -0.48
N ASP A 73 -6.45 1.89 0.07
CA ASP A 73 -7.04 0.82 0.88
C ASP A 73 -7.25 1.27 2.34
N LYS A 74 -6.70 2.42 2.75
CA LYS A 74 -6.99 3.01 4.06
C LYS A 74 -8.38 3.65 4.02
N MET A 75 -9.32 3.00 4.67
CA MET A 75 -10.63 3.55 4.98
C MET A 75 -10.46 4.88 5.74
N ASP A 76 -11.02 5.98 5.20
CA ASP A 76 -11.04 7.28 5.90
C ASP A 76 -12.04 7.20 7.05
N GLN A 77 -11.55 6.80 8.22
CA GLN A 77 -12.34 6.72 9.44
C GLN A 77 -12.16 8.00 10.24
N ARG A 78 -13.27 8.71 10.45
CA ARG A 78 -13.31 9.92 11.27
C ARG A 78 -14.22 9.73 12.46
N VAL A 79 -13.79 10.26 13.60
CA VAL A 79 -14.57 10.23 14.84
C VAL A 79 -15.08 11.64 15.10
N VAL A 80 -16.39 11.84 14.93
CA VAL A 80 -17.06 13.09 15.29
C VAL A 80 -17.47 13.02 16.76
N ARG A 81 -17.16 14.06 17.54
CA ARG A 81 -17.44 14.14 18.98
C ARG A 81 -18.23 15.40 19.31
N GLY A 82 -19.00 15.36 20.40
CA GLY A 82 -19.76 16.52 20.87
C GLY A 82 -21.09 16.75 20.14
N LEU A 83 -21.60 15.73 19.46
CA LEU A 83 -22.89 15.81 18.77
C LEU A 83 -24.05 15.76 19.79
N PRO A 84 -25.10 16.59 19.64
CA PRO A 84 -26.34 16.45 20.38
C PRO A 84 -26.97 15.06 20.18
N ARG A 85 -27.66 14.54 21.20
CA ARG A 85 -28.27 13.18 21.12
C ARG A 85 -29.46 13.13 20.17
N GLU A 86 -30.06 14.27 19.91
CA GLU A 86 -31.25 14.44 19.09
C GLU A 86 -30.94 14.52 17.60
N MET A 87 -29.66 14.67 17.22
CA MET A 87 -29.23 14.80 15.85
C MET A 87 -29.29 13.46 15.12
N SER A 88 -29.90 13.45 13.93
CA SER A 88 -30.02 12.22 13.14
C SER A 88 -28.70 11.88 12.44
N THR A 89 -28.53 10.61 12.10
CA THR A 89 -27.39 10.14 11.30
C THR A 89 -27.38 10.73 9.90
N GLU A 90 -28.56 11.05 9.37
CA GLU A 90 -28.78 11.68 8.07
C GLU A 90 -28.25 13.12 8.07
N ASP A 91 -28.57 13.91 9.10
CA ASP A 91 -28.09 15.29 9.24
C ASP A 91 -26.56 15.34 9.36
N ILE A 92 -25.97 14.43 10.15
CA ILE A 92 -24.52 14.32 10.32
C ILE A 92 -23.87 13.97 8.98
N LYS A 93 -24.46 13.05 8.23
CA LYS A 93 -23.94 12.64 6.91
C LYS A 93 -24.01 13.79 5.91
N GLU A 94 -25.12 14.51 5.85
CA GLU A 94 -25.31 15.62 4.92
C GLU A 94 -24.34 16.78 5.22
N ASP A 95 -24.14 17.10 6.50
CA ASP A 95 -23.15 18.11 6.92
C ASP A 95 -21.71 17.70 6.57
N LEU A 96 -21.32 16.44 6.83
CA LEU A 96 -19.99 15.94 6.47
C LEU A 96 -19.75 16.02 4.95
N VAL A 97 -20.74 15.63 4.13
CA VAL A 97 -20.66 15.75 2.67
C VAL A 97 -20.52 17.21 2.24
N ASN A 98 -21.27 18.13 2.85
CA ASN A 98 -21.20 19.56 2.57
C ASN A 98 -19.84 20.18 2.94
N GLN A 99 -19.15 19.61 3.93
CA GLN A 99 -17.79 20.02 4.32
C GLN A 99 -16.69 19.39 3.44
N GLY A 100 -17.06 18.54 2.47
CA GLY A 100 -16.12 17.87 1.56
C GLY A 100 -15.38 16.70 2.21
N VAL A 101 -16.01 16.06 3.20
CA VAL A 101 -15.53 14.84 3.88
C VAL A 101 -16.17 13.60 3.27
#